data_AF-K3XCF0-F1
#
_entry.id   AF-K3XCF0-F1
#
_cell.length_a   1.000
_cell.length_b   1.000
_cell.length_c   1.000
_cell.angle_alpha   90.00
_cell.angle_beta   90.00
_cell.angle_gamma   90.00
#
_symmetry.space_group_name_H-M   'P 1'
#
loop_
_entity.id
_entity.type
_entity.pdbx_description
1 polymer ?
#
loop_
_entity_poly.entity_id
_entity_poly.type
_entity_poly.pdbx_seq_one_letter_code
_entity_poly.pdbx_strand_id
1 'polypeptide(L)'
;MKDMCVDTFEYESLCANVAERLQHICSQLQGFDSSRLQQEGSLVSFASIIFRYCRLLFDIKQRQRVLSRFIANRAITRRIKDFQEELDHFIDMLGLARNGTSWKELWNKDLSQLQSNFRDLLRSDDVLADGCDNNEVKNETAVLLQYELGLCIGDGEQAVRESIDGVLAQFLHACAIDAPVVPKWFISRDDVQFYSWNIVRLERWTKFYEGKWRNS
;
A
#
# COMPACT_ATOMS: atom_id res chain seq x y z
N MET A 1 13.03 5.79 12.95
CA MET A 1 11.79 5.59 12.16
C MET A 1 12.03 5.85 10.68
N LYS A 2 12.75 6.91 10.30
CA LYS A 2 13.19 7.16 8.91
C LYS A 2 14.02 5.99 8.35
N ASP A 3 14.91 5.40 9.17
CA ASP A 3 15.71 4.22 8.79
C ASP A 3 14.85 2.99 8.45
N MET A 4 13.64 2.89 8.99
CA MET A 4 12.74 1.78 8.67
C MET A 4 12.12 1.90 7.27
N CYS A 5 12.19 3.09 6.66
CA CYS A 5 11.62 3.36 5.34
C CYS A 5 12.59 2.99 4.19
N VAL A 6 13.90 2.87 4.46
CA VAL A 6 14.91 2.56 3.45
C VAL A 6 14.61 1.24 2.72
N ASP A 7 14.14 0.22 3.45
CA ASP A 7 13.80 -1.07 2.83
C ASP A 7 12.37 -1.12 2.24
N THR A 8 11.73 0.03 2.01
CA THR A 8 10.41 0.07 1.34
C THR A 8 10.49 0.24 -0.17
N PHE A 9 11.68 0.05 -0.74
CA PHE A 9 11.92 0.00 -2.19
C PHE A 9 11.43 1.27 -2.90
N GLU A 10 10.55 1.13 -3.88
CA GLU A 10 10.05 2.25 -4.69
C GLU A 10 9.20 3.22 -3.86
N TYR A 11 8.69 2.79 -2.70
CA TYR A 11 7.85 3.59 -1.80
C TYR A 11 8.63 4.44 -0.79
N GLU A 12 9.97 4.40 -0.80
CA GLU A 12 10.81 5.04 0.23
C GLU A 12 10.44 6.49 0.49
N SER A 13 10.31 7.32 -0.55
CA SER A 13 10.00 8.75 -0.40
C SER A 13 8.63 8.98 0.24
N LEU A 14 7.61 8.23 -0.20
CA LEU A 14 6.25 8.32 0.33
C LEU A 14 6.20 7.91 1.82
N CYS A 15 6.89 6.83 2.16
CA CYS A 15 7.00 6.36 3.54
C CYS A 15 7.82 7.33 4.41
N ALA A 16 8.95 7.83 3.90
CA ALA A 16 9.80 8.78 4.61
C ALA A 16 9.02 10.04 5.01
N ASN A 17 8.13 10.54 4.14
CA ASN A 17 7.28 11.69 4.44
C ASN A 17 6.31 11.42 5.60
N VAL A 18 5.68 10.24 5.67
CA VAL A 18 4.84 9.87 6.82
C VAL A 18 5.68 9.78 8.09
N ALA A 19 6.85 9.14 8.02
CA ALA A 19 7.75 8.97 9.16
C ALA A 19 8.27 10.31 9.70
N GLU A 20 8.50 11.29 8.83
CA GLU A 20 8.90 12.65 9.21
C GLU A 20 7.79 13.37 9.96
N ARG A 21 6.54 13.27 9.49
CA ARG A 21 5.38 13.85 10.17
C ARG A 21 5.11 13.20 11.52
N LEU A 22 5.25 11.88 11.62
CA LEU A 22 5.17 11.17 12.90
C LEU A 22 6.24 11.67 13.89
N GLN A 23 7.47 11.89 13.43
CA GLN A 23 8.53 12.46 14.27
C GLN A 23 8.21 13.89 14.72
N HIS A 24 7.70 14.73 13.82
CA HIS A 24 7.27 16.10 14.14
C HIS A 24 6.13 16.16 15.14
N ILE A 25 5.17 15.24 15.06
CA ILE A 25 4.11 15.15 16.08
C ILE A 25 4.70 14.67 17.40
N CYS A 26 5.57 13.65 17.38
CA CYS A 26 6.22 13.13 18.58
C CYS A 26 7.02 14.21 19.33
N SER A 27 7.78 15.05 18.62
CA SER A 27 8.54 16.14 19.25
C SER A 27 7.63 17.20 19.88
N GLN A 28 6.50 17.52 19.25
CA GLN A 28 5.52 18.43 19.84
C GLN A 28 4.85 17.84 21.08
N LEU A 29 4.51 16.55 21.04
CA LEU A 29 3.90 15.86 22.18
C LEU A 29 4.83 15.79 23.40
N GLN A 30 6.15 15.75 23.21
CA GLN A 30 7.12 15.80 24.32
C GLN A 30 7.09 17.13 25.09
N GLY A 31 6.66 18.23 24.45
CA GLY A 31 6.51 19.54 25.06
C GLY A 31 5.11 19.84 25.60
N PHE A 32 4.16 18.90 25.46
CA PHE A 32 2.78 19.07 25.89
C PHE A 32 2.58 18.73 27.37
N ASP A 33 1.64 19.41 28.03
CA ASP A 33 1.23 19.10 29.39
C ASP A 33 0.60 17.70 29.47
N SER A 34 1.24 16.80 30.22
CA SER A 34 0.86 15.39 30.37
C SER A 34 -0.60 15.20 30.83
N SER A 35 -1.15 16.17 31.55
CA SER A 35 -2.53 16.14 32.05
C SER A 35 -3.59 16.23 30.93
N ARG A 36 -3.33 17.03 29.90
CA ARG A 36 -4.24 17.18 28.73
C ARG A 36 -4.21 15.95 27.83
N LEU A 37 -3.02 15.38 27.64
CA LEU A 37 -2.82 14.19 26.81
C LEU A 37 -3.51 12.92 27.37
N GLN A 38 -3.64 12.83 28.70
CA GLN A 38 -4.31 11.70 29.36
C GLN A 38 -5.83 11.80 29.32
N GLN A 39 -6.40 13.01 29.41
CA GLN A 39 -7.85 13.21 29.36
C GLN A 39 -8.46 12.84 28.00
N GLU A 40 -7.72 13.09 26.91
CA GLU A 40 -8.21 12.87 25.55
C GLU A 40 -7.86 11.48 24.98
N GLY A 41 -7.08 10.67 25.70
CA GLY A 41 -6.61 9.37 25.20
C GLY A 41 -5.68 9.47 23.98
N SER A 42 -5.19 10.68 23.67
CA SER A 42 -4.48 11.03 22.43
C SER A 42 -3.16 10.28 22.26
N LEU A 43 -2.48 9.95 23.37
CA LEU A 43 -1.26 9.11 23.33
C LEU A 43 -1.55 7.68 22.87
N VAL A 44 -2.68 7.10 23.29
CA VAL A 44 -3.09 5.75 22.87
C VAL A 44 -3.46 5.75 21.39
N SER A 45 -4.20 6.78 20.95
CA SER A 45 -4.53 6.97 19.54
C SER A 45 -3.26 7.12 18.68
N PHE A 46 -2.31 7.97 19.10
CA PHE A 46 -1.05 8.16 18.40
C PHE A 46 -0.19 6.89 18.35
N ALA A 47 -0.09 6.17 19.46
CA ALA A 47 0.61 4.89 19.50
C ALA A 47 -0.02 3.86 18.54
N SER A 48 -1.35 3.84 18.42
CA SER A 48 -2.08 3.00 17.46
C SER A 48 -1.76 3.38 16.00
N ILE A 49 -1.66 4.66 15.69
CA ILE A 49 -1.23 5.15 14.35
C ILE A 49 0.18 4.64 14.04
N ILE A 50 1.14 4.84 14.96
CA ILE A 50 2.52 4.38 14.80
C ILE A 50 2.56 2.87 14.59
N PHE A 51 1.84 2.09 15.40
CA PHE A 51 1.81 0.63 15.28
C PHE A 51 1.28 0.18 13.92
N ARG A 52 0.16 0.75 13.45
CA ARG A 52 -0.39 0.43 12.13
C ARG A 52 0.56 0.85 11.00
N TYR A 53 1.27 1.95 11.17
CA TYR A 53 2.24 2.42 10.20
C TYR A 53 3.46 1.48 10.12
N CYS A 54 4.03 1.08 11.25
CA CYS A 54 5.09 0.07 11.31
C CYS A 54 4.64 -1.26 10.67
N ARG A 55 3.38 -1.67 10.87
CA ARG A 55 2.82 -2.84 10.21
C ARG A 55 2.73 -2.67 8.69
N LEU A 56 2.34 -1.50 8.19
CA LEU A 56 2.39 -1.21 6.75
C LEU A 56 3.82 -1.34 6.21
N LEU A 57 4.81 -0.75 6.87
CA LEU A 57 6.22 -0.85 6.46
C LEU A 57 6.66 -2.32 6.40
N PHE A 58 6.29 -3.12 7.40
CA PHE A 58 6.58 -4.55 7.41
C PHE A 58 5.89 -5.29 6.26
N ASP A 59 4.60 -5.02 6.00
CA ASP A 59 3.85 -5.63 4.89
C ASP A 59 4.52 -5.33 3.53
N ILE A 60 5.03 -4.12 3.32
CA ILE A 60 5.75 -3.72 2.10
C ILE A 60 7.05 -4.51 1.98
N LYS A 61 7.85 -4.57 3.07
CA LYS A 61 9.12 -5.30 3.10
C LYS A 61 8.98 -6.79 2.80
N GLN A 62 7.87 -7.41 3.15
CA GLN A 62 7.63 -8.83 2.84
C GLN A 62 7.44 -9.08 1.33
N ARG A 63 7.11 -8.05 0.53
CA ARG A 63 6.96 -8.16 -0.92
C ARG A 63 8.29 -7.95 -1.61
N GLN A 64 9.08 -9.03 -1.68
CA GLN A 64 10.43 -9.00 -2.26
C GLN A 64 10.41 -8.77 -3.78
N ARG A 65 9.36 -9.19 -4.47
CA ARG A 65 9.26 -9.12 -5.94
C ARG A 65 8.62 -7.82 -6.42
N VAL A 66 9.22 -7.21 -7.45
CA VAL A 66 8.76 -5.95 -8.05
C VAL A 66 7.30 -6.08 -8.52
N LEU A 67 6.96 -7.16 -9.24
CA LEU A 67 5.61 -7.36 -9.77
C LEU A 67 4.55 -7.46 -8.66
N SER A 68 4.86 -8.13 -7.55
CA SER A 68 3.97 -8.20 -6.38
C SER A 68 3.75 -6.83 -5.74
N ARG A 69 4.79 -5.98 -5.70
CA ARG A 69 4.67 -4.59 -5.23
C ARG A 69 3.88 -3.73 -6.19
N PHE A 70 4.02 -3.93 -7.50
CA PHE A 70 3.27 -3.20 -8.53
C PHE A 70 1.77 -3.53 -8.49
N ILE A 71 1.40 -4.80 -8.40
CA ILE A 71 0.00 -5.23 -8.24
C ILE A 71 -0.62 -4.58 -7.00
N ALA A 72 0.12 -4.53 -5.90
CA ALA A 72 -0.36 -3.93 -4.66
C ALA A 72 -0.29 -2.40 -4.62
N ASN A 73 0.19 -1.75 -5.69
CA ASN A 73 0.56 -0.32 -5.68
C ASN A 73 -0.62 0.58 -5.30
N ARG A 74 -1.80 0.36 -5.90
CA ARG A 74 -3.01 1.12 -5.57
C ARG A 74 -3.35 1.00 -4.09
N ALA A 75 -3.37 -0.22 -3.55
CA ALA A 75 -3.70 -0.46 -2.15
C ALA A 75 -2.65 0.13 -1.19
N ILE A 76 -1.35 0.00 -1.51
CA ILE A 76 -0.25 0.54 -0.70
C ILE A 76 -0.30 2.08 -0.69
N THR A 77 -0.34 2.71 -1.86
CA THR A 77 -0.39 4.18 -1.97
C THR A 77 -1.63 4.75 -1.31
N ARG A 78 -2.80 4.12 -1.47
CA ARG A 78 -4.02 4.50 -0.73
C ARG A 78 -3.80 4.46 0.78
N ARG A 79 -3.25 3.37 1.32
CA ARG A 79 -2.95 3.26 2.76
C ARG A 79 -1.98 4.34 3.25
N ILE A 80 -0.95 4.66 2.47
CA ILE A 80 -0.01 5.73 2.82
C ILE A 80 -0.75 7.07 2.87
N LYS A 81 -1.62 7.34 1.89
CA LYS A 81 -2.45 8.55 1.86
C LYS A 81 -3.39 8.63 3.07
N ASP A 82 -4.04 7.52 3.42
CA ASP A 82 -4.91 7.44 4.60
C ASP A 82 -4.14 7.82 5.89
N PHE A 83 -2.88 7.40 6.02
CA PHE A 83 -2.04 7.86 7.15
C PHE A 83 -1.77 9.36 7.10
N GLN A 84 -1.50 9.93 5.93
CA GLN A 84 -1.27 11.37 5.81
C GLN A 84 -2.52 12.17 6.23
N GLU A 85 -3.71 11.72 5.84
CA GLU A 85 -4.99 12.33 6.21
C GLU A 85 -5.31 12.14 7.70
N GLU A 86 -5.07 10.94 8.23
CA GLU A 86 -5.23 10.64 9.65
C GLU A 86 -4.32 11.51 10.53
N LEU A 87 -3.08 11.76 10.09
CA LEU A 87 -2.17 12.67 10.78
C LEU A 87 -2.61 14.14 10.70
N ASP A 88 -3.23 14.57 9.60
CA ASP A 88 -3.84 15.91 9.53
C ASP A 88 -4.94 16.05 10.58
N HIS A 89 -5.84 15.06 10.68
CA HIS A 89 -6.89 15.05 11.69
C HIS A 89 -6.35 15.02 13.12
N PHE A 90 -5.30 14.24 13.37
CA PHE A 90 -4.66 14.18 14.68
C PHE A 90 -4.03 15.53 15.08
N ILE A 91 -3.35 16.20 14.14
CA ILE A 91 -2.78 17.54 14.34
C ILE A 91 -3.88 18.56 14.66
N ASP A 92 -4.97 18.55 13.88
CA ASP A 92 -6.08 19.49 14.06
C ASP A 92 -6.80 19.29 15.39
N MET A 93 -7.03 18.04 15.79
CA MET A 93 -7.66 17.68 17.06
C MET A 93 -6.90 18.25 18.27
N LEU A 94 -5.57 18.18 18.23
CA LEU A 94 -4.70 18.63 19.33
C LEU A 94 -4.24 20.09 19.20
N GLY A 95 -4.59 20.77 18.10
CA GLY A 95 -4.12 22.13 17.81
C GLY A 95 -2.60 22.21 17.66
N LEU A 96 -1.97 21.16 17.12
CA LEU A 96 -0.52 21.12 16.91
C LEU A 96 -0.11 22.02 15.73
N ALA A 97 1.13 22.47 15.73
CA ALA A 97 1.70 23.19 14.60
C ALA A 97 1.90 22.24 13.42
N ARG A 98 1.37 22.62 12.26
CA ARG A 98 1.63 21.94 10.98
C ARG A 98 3.09 22.16 10.56
N ASN A 99 3.64 21.22 9.81
CA ASN A 99 4.94 21.40 9.15
C ASN A 99 4.82 22.45 8.03
N GLY A 100 5.95 23.06 7.65
CA GLY A 100 5.99 24.14 6.66
C GLY A 100 5.65 23.71 5.22
N THR A 101 5.89 22.44 4.87
CA THR A 101 5.60 21.91 3.52
C THR A 101 4.35 21.03 3.56
N SER A 102 3.37 21.34 2.71
CA SER A 102 2.16 20.54 2.58
C SER A 102 2.50 19.17 1.99
N TRP A 103 2.16 18.09 2.70
CA TRP A 103 2.38 16.73 2.19
C TRP A 103 1.66 16.49 0.85
N LYS A 104 0.57 17.22 0.59
CA LYS A 104 -0.19 17.15 -0.67
C LYS A 104 0.61 17.68 -1.86
N GLU A 105 1.51 18.63 -1.64
CA GLU A 105 2.40 19.16 -2.69
C GLU A 105 3.49 18.14 -3.05
N LEU A 106 4.06 17.48 -2.04
CA LEU A 106 5.05 16.42 -2.22
C LEU A 106 4.43 15.15 -2.84
N TRP A 107 3.17 14.87 -2.50
CA TRP A 107 2.44 13.67 -2.92
C TRP A 107 2.50 13.40 -4.42
N ASN A 108 2.18 14.41 -5.24
CA ASN A 108 2.12 14.24 -6.69
C ASN A 108 3.50 13.99 -7.30
N LYS A 109 4.54 14.65 -6.75
CA LYS A 109 5.92 14.45 -7.18
C LYS A 109 6.39 13.03 -6.86
N ASP A 110 6.17 12.58 -5.64
CA ASP A 110 6.60 11.26 -5.18
C ASP A 110 5.82 10.14 -5.86
N LEU A 111 4.52 10.32 -6.12
CA LEU A 111 3.73 9.39 -6.94
C LEU A 111 4.23 9.31 -8.38
N SER A 112 4.59 10.44 -8.99
CA SER A 112 5.12 10.46 -10.35
C SER A 112 6.46 9.72 -10.42
N GLN A 113 7.32 9.91 -9.41
CA GLN A 113 8.59 9.18 -9.31
C GLN A 113 8.37 7.68 -9.10
N LEU A 114 7.45 7.30 -8.21
CA LEU A 114 7.07 5.90 -7.99
C LEU A 114 6.61 5.22 -9.29
N GLN A 115 5.74 5.88 -10.05
CA GLN A 115 5.26 5.37 -11.33
C GLN A 115 6.39 5.23 -12.36
N SER A 116 7.32 6.19 -12.41
CA SER A 116 8.50 6.09 -13.27
C SER A 116 9.38 4.89 -12.88
N ASN A 117 9.64 4.71 -11.58
CA ASN A 117 10.45 3.61 -11.08
C ASN A 117 9.86 2.25 -11.46
N PHE A 118 8.54 2.06 -11.28
CA PHE A 118 7.88 0.83 -11.70
C PHE A 118 7.98 0.60 -13.21
N ARG A 119 7.77 1.65 -14.01
CA ARG A 119 7.91 1.56 -15.46
C ARG A 119 9.32 1.13 -15.88
N ASP A 120 10.35 1.57 -15.17
CA ASP A 120 11.74 1.24 -15.49
C ASP A 120 12.13 -0.17 -15.02
N LEU A 121 11.67 -0.59 -13.84
CA LEU A 121 11.96 -1.90 -13.26
C LEU A 121 11.23 -3.03 -13.99
N LEU A 122 10.00 -2.80 -14.45
CA LEU A 122 9.15 -3.82 -15.08
C LEU A 122 9.37 -3.95 -16.60
N ARG A 123 10.39 -3.30 -17.17
CA ARG A 123 10.70 -3.45 -18.61
C ARG A 123 11.26 -4.82 -18.96
N SER A 124 11.84 -5.53 -17.99
CA SER A 124 12.50 -6.82 -18.22
C SER A 124 11.53 -7.98 -18.01
N ASP A 125 11.45 -8.86 -18.99
CA ASP A 125 10.66 -10.10 -18.91
C ASP A 125 11.13 -10.99 -17.75
N ASP A 126 12.42 -11.00 -17.43
CA ASP A 126 12.97 -11.75 -16.30
C ASP A 126 12.40 -11.26 -14.96
N VAL A 127 12.18 -9.94 -14.82
CA VAL A 127 11.60 -9.34 -13.60
C VAL A 127 10.11 -9.64 -13.51
N LEU A 128 9.42 -9.71 -14.65
CA LEU A 128 8.01 -10.06 -14.71
C LEU A 128 7.78 -11.55 -14.43
N ALA A 129 8.66 -12.42 -14.91
CA ALA A 129 8.60 -13.86 -14.68
C ALA A 129 9.16 -14.28 -13.30
N ASP A 130 9.77 -13.36 -12.54
CA ASP A 130 10.44 -13.66 -11.27
C ASP A 130 9.51 -14.39 -10.29
N GLY A 131 9.90 -15.64 -10.01
CA GLY A 131 9.21 -16.57 -9.14
C GLY A 131 7.78 -16.94 -9.53
N CYS A 132 7.46 -16.81 -10.81
CA CYS A 132 6.32 -17.46 -11.44
C CYS A 132 6.68 -18.90 -11.87
N ASP A 133 7.05 -19.73 -10.90
CA ASP A 133 7.65 -21.06 -11.14
C ASP A 133 6.65 -22.09 -11.68
N ASN A 134 5.34 -21.86 -11.48
CA ASN A 134 4.28 -22.78 -11.90
C ASN A 134 3.08 -22.03 -12.51
N ASN A 135 2.22 -22.77 -13.20
CA ASN A 135 1.05 -22.20 -13.88
C ASN A 135 0.00 -21.63 -12.91
N GLU A 136 -0.06 -22.11 -11.67
CA GLU A 136 -1.00 -21.59 -10.67
C GLU A 136 -0.63 -20.15 -10.28
N VAL A 137 0.63 -19.91 -9.93
CA VAL A 137 1.16 -18.58 -9.58
C VAL A 137 1.08 -17.63 -10.77
N LYS A 138 1.36 -18.11 -11.98
CA LYS A 138 1.20 -17.33 -13.22
C LYS A 138 -0.24 -16.88 -13.41
N ASN A 139 -1.19 -17.79 -13.27
CA ASN A 139 -2.62 -17.48 -13.39
C ASN A 139 -3.10 -16.53 -12.29
N GLU A 140 -2.71 -16.75 -11.04
CA GLU A 140 -3.05 -15.86 -9.93
C GLU A 140 -2.53 -14.44 -10.18
N THR A 141 -1.28 -14.31 -10.64
CA THR A 141 -0.66 -13.02 -10.97
C THR A 141 -1.41 -12.33 -12.12
N ALA A 142 -1.78 -13.06 -13.17
CA ALA A 142 -2.55 -12.50 -14.28
C ALA A 142 -3.97 -12.08 -13.85
N VAL A 143 -4.63 -12.85 -12.97
CA VAL A 143 -5.94 -12.49 -12.39
C VAL A 143 -5.83 -11.21 -11.58
N LEU A 144 -4.79 -11.07 -10.75
CA LEU A 144 -4.57 -9.87 -9.96
C LEU A 144 -4.30 -8.64 -10.82
N LEU A 145 -3.48 -8.75 -11.87
CA LEU A 145 -3.23 -7.65 -12.81
C LEU A 145 -4.51 -7.21 -13.54
N GLN A 146 -5.33 -8.16 -13.99
CA GLN A 146 -6.61 -7.85 -14.60
C GLN A 146 -7.61 -7.24 -13.63
N TYR A 147 -7.62 -7.72 -12.38
CA TYR A 147 -8.45 -7.14 -11.34
C TYR A 147 -8.09 -5.67 -11.11
N GLU A 148 -6.80 -5.35 -10.98
CA GLU A 148 -6.35 -3.95 -10.85
C GLU A 148 -6.66 -3.12 -12.10
N LEU A 149 -6.52 -3.68 -13.31
CA LEU A 149 -6.94 -3.01 -14.55
C LEU A 149 -8.45 -2.68 -14.54
N GLY A 150 -9.26 -3.60 -14.03
CA GLY A 150 -10.70 -3.46 -13.90
C GLY A 150 -11.14 -2.40 -12.88
N LEU A 151 -10.26 -2.03 -11.94
CA LEU A 151 -10.53 -0.98 -10.96
C LEU A 151 -10.24 0.43 -11.46
N CYS A 152 -9.47 0.58 -12.54
CA CYS A 152 -9.22 1.87 -13.20
C CYS A 152 -10.44 2.32 -14.01
N ILE A 153 -11.50 2.77 -13.32
CA ILE A 153 -12.76 3.22 -13.92
C ILE A 153 -12.88 4.74 -13.73
N GLY A 154 -12.21 5.52 -14.58
CA GLY A 154 -12.37 6.98 -14.64
C GLY A 154 -11.41 7.69 -15.59
N ASP A 155 -11.84 8.81 -16.18
CA ASP A 155 -11.07 9.60 -17.17
C ASP A 155 -9.73 10.13 -16.63
N GLY A 156 -9.61 10.29 -15.31
CA GLY A 156 -8.38 10.76 -14.65
C GLY A 156 -7.31 9.69 -14.42
N GLU A 157 -7.62 8.42 -14.67
CA GLU A 157 -6.74 7.28 -14.37
C GLU A 157 -6.19 6.61 -15.64
N GLN A 158 -6.39 7.24 -16.80
CA GLN A 158 -5.99 6.68 -18.10
C GLN A 158 -4.51 6.28 -18.16
N ALA A 159 -3.61 7.12 -17.63
CA ALA A 159 -2.17 6.82 -17.60
C ALA A 159 -1.83 5.62 -16.70
N VAL A 160 -2.56 5.43 -15.59
CA VAL A 160 -2.39 4.29 -14.68
C VAL A 160 -2.91 3.03 -15.35
N ARG A 161 -4.07 3.12 -16.01
CA ARG A 161 -4.67 2.05 -16.78
C ARG A 161 -3.74 1.57 -17.89
N GLU A 162 -3.21 2.48 -18.70
CA GLU A 162 -2.24 2.16 -19.76
C GLU A 162 -0.98 1.50 -19.21
N SER A 163 -0.51 1.93 -18.04
CA SER A 163 0.64 1.31 -17.38
C SER A 163 0.34 -0.12 -16.94
N ILE A 164 -0.83 -0.39 -16.35
CA ILE A 164 -1.21 -1.74 -15.91
C ILE A 164 -1.46 -2.64 -17.13
N ASP A 165 -2.14 -2.14 -18.15
CA ASP A 165 -2.41 -2.87 -19.40
C ASP A 165 -1.11 -3.28 -20.10
N GLY A 166 -0.13 -2.37 -20.19
CA GLY A 166 1.18 -2.66 -20.74
C GLY A 166 1.94 -3.75 -19.97
N VAL A 167 1.96 -3.65 -18.63
CA VAL A 167 2.59 -4.67 -17.77
C VAL A 167 1.87 -6.02 -17.90
N LEU A 168 0.53 -6.03 -17.96
CA LEU A 168 -0.25 -7.24 -18.16
C LEU A 168 0.08 -7.89 -19.51
N ALA A 169 0.05 -7.14 -20.61
CA ALA A 169 0.36 -7.67 -21.94
C ALA A 169 1.78 -8.26 -22.00
N GLN A 170 2.76 -7.57 -21.41
CA GLN A 170 4.14 -8.04 -21.34
C GLN A 170 4.26 -9.31 -20.49
N PHE A 171 3.59 -9.36 -19.33
CA PHE A 171 3.57 -10.52 -18.45
C PHE A 171 2.96 -11.75 -19.13
N LEU A 172 1.82 -11.59 -19.83
CA LEU A 172 1.17 -12.68 -20.56
C LEU A 172 2.08 -13.24 -21.65
N HIS A 173 2.80 -12.35 -22.36
CA HIS A 173 3.80 -12.75 -23.35
C HIS A 173 4.97 -13.51 -22.73
N ALA A 174 5.60 -12.94 -21.71
CA ALA A 174 6.76 -13.53 -21.02
C ALA A 174 6.45 -14.90 -20.39
N CYS A 175 5.24 -15.05 -19.84
CA CYS A 175 4.82 -16.30 -19.19
C CYS A 175 4.16 -17.32 -20.13
N ALA A 176 3.91 -16.93 -21.39
CA ALA A 176 3.18 -17.71 -22.41
C ALA A 176 1.83 -18.24 -21.90
N ILE A 177 1.03 -17.36 -21.30
CA ILE A 177 -0.31 -17.67 -20.78
C ILE A 177 -1.36 -16.77 -21.42
N ASP A 178 -2.58 -17.30 -21.53
CA ASP A 178 -3.73 -16.51 -21.97
C ASP A 178 -4.24 -15.61 -20.85
N ALA A 179 -4.88 -14.50 -21.24
CA ALA A 179 -5.55 -13.61 -20.32
C ALA A 179 -6.68 -14.37 -19.57
N PRO A 180 -6.63 -14.50 -18.23
CA PRO A 180 -7.71 -15.12 -17.48
C PRO A 180 -9.01 -14.30 -17.56
N VAL A 181 -10.12 -14.83 -17.04
CA VAL A 181 -11.33 -14.03 -16.81
C VAL A 181 -11.51 -13.84 -15.32
N VAL A 182 -11.46 -12.61 -14.84
CA VAL A 182 -11.67 -12.29 -13.42
C VAL A 182 -13.17 -12.37 -13.09
N PRO A 183 -13.59 -13.25 -12.16
CA PRO A 183 -14.98 -13.30 -11.73
C PRO A 183 -15.41 -12.02 -11.01
N LYS A 184 -16.67 -11.60 -11.15
CA LYS A 184 -17.21 -10.40 -10.48
C LYS A 184 -17.17 -10.46 -8.95
N TRP A 185 -17.06 -11.65 -8.37
CA TRP A 185 -16.95 -11.86 -6.93
C TRP A 185 -15.49 -11.87 -6.43
N PHE A 186 -14.51 -11.86 -7.33
CA PHE A 186 -13.10 -11.90 -6.97
C PHE A 186 -12.68 -10.59 -6.30
N ILE A 187 -11.93 -10.71 -5.21
CA ILE A 187 -11.42 -9.57 -4.46
C ILE A 187 -9.98 -9.86 -4.07
N SER A 188 -9.11 -8.89 -4.35
CA SER A 188 -7.70 -8.99 -3.99
C SER A 188 -7.53 -9.03 -2.48
N ARG A 189 -6.57 -9.82 -2.01
CA ARG A 189 -6.17 -9.86 -0.60
C ARG A 189 -5.75 -8.48 -0.09
N ASP A 190 -5.26 -7.62 -0.98
CA ASP A 190 -4.77 -6.29 -0.63
C ASP A 190 -5.89 -5.31 -0.25
N ASP A 191 -7.12 -5.60 -0.68
CA ASP A 191 -8.35 -4.86 -0.36
C ASP A 191 -9.05 -5.38 0.92
N VAL A 192 -8.51 -6.40 1.58
CA VAL A 192 -9.11 -7.00 2.77
C VAL A 192 -8.21 -6.80 3.99
N GLN A 193 -8.78 -6.24 5.06
CA GLN A 193 -8.14 -6.21 6.38
C GLN A 193 -8.55 -7.45 7.16
N PHE A 194 -7.69 -8.45 7.16
CA PHE A 194 -7.87 -9.61 8.01
C PHE A 194 -7.58 -9.27 9.48
N TYR A 195 -8.30 -9.88 10.41
CA TYR A 195 -8.12 -9.77 11.86
C TYR A 195 -6.77 -10.34 12.33
N SER A 196 -6.52 -10.62 13.62
CA SER A 196 -5.23 -11.18 14.08
C SER A 196 -5.23 -12.71 14.25
N TRP A 197 -6.39 -13.36 14.17
CA TRP A 197 -6.60 -14.80 14.43
C TRP A 197 -6.93 -15.62 13.16
N ASN A 198 -6.47 -15.18 12.00
CA ASN A 198 -7.14 -15.32 10.69
C ASN A 198 -7.36 -16.71 10.09
N ILE A 199 -7.17 -17.81 10.79
CA ILE A 199 -7.76 -19.07 10.36
C ILE A 199 -8.96 -19.33 11.27
N VAL A 200 -10.14 -18.94 10.79
CA VAL A 200 -11.39 -19.10 11.54
C VAL A 200 -11.90 -20.53 11.38
N ARG A 201 -11.66 -21.15 10.23
CA ARG A 201 -12.00 -22.55 9.96
C ARG A 201 -11.04 -23.16 8.94
N LEU A 202 -10.61 -24.39 9.22
CA LEU A 202 -9.89 -25.25 8.28
C LEU A 202 -10.83 -26.40 7.90
N GLU A 203 -11.26 -26.42 6.64
CA GLU A 203 -11.88 -27.60 6.05
C GLU A 203 -10.85 -28.29 5.15
N ARG A 204 -11.07 -29.57 4.82
CA ARG A 204 -10.06 -30.47 4.22
C ARG A 204 -9.26 -29.86 3.05
N TRP A 205 -9.85 -28.93 2.29
CA TRP A 205 -9.21 -28.26 1.14
C TRP A 205 -9.42 -26.74 1.12
N THR A 206 -9.95 -26.14 2.20
CA THR A 206 -10.37 -24.73 2.18
C THR A 206 -10.07 -24.05 3.52
N LYS A 207 -9.44 -22.87 3.45
CA LYS A 207 -9.14 -22.03 4.61
C LYS A 207 -10.09 -20.84 4.61
N PHE A 208 -10.77 -20.61 5.73
CA PHE A 208 -11.68 -19.50 5.92
C PHE A 208 -11.02 -18.41 6.75
N TYR A 209 -11.11 -17.18 6.25
CA TYR A 209 -10.54 -15.98 6.83
C TYR A 209 -11.66 -14.99 7.12
N GLU A 210 -11.63 -14.35 8.29
CA GLU A 210 -12.49 -13.21 8.58
C GLU A 210 -11.70 -11.91 8.41
N GLY A 211 -12.37 -10.90 7.86
CA GLY A 211 -11.79 -9.57 7.69
C GLY A 211 -12.86 -8.51 7.48
N LYS A 212 -12.41 -7.26 7.46
CA LYS A 212 -13.20 -6.11 7.04
C LYS A 212 -12.72 -5.64 5.68
N TRP A 213 -13.66 -5.16 4.87
CA TRP A 213 -13.34 -4.42 3.66
C TRP A 213 -12.48 -3.21 4.01
N ARG A 214 -11.35 -3.05 3.32
CA ARG A 214 -10.65 -1.76 3.29
C ARG A 214 -11.42 -0.93 2.29
N ASN A 215 -12.37 -0.14 2.79
CA ASN A 215 -13.39 0.57 2.00
C ASN A 215 -12.92 0.96 0.59
N SER A 216 -13.71 0.55 -0.40
CA SER A 216 -13.83 1.14 -1.74
C SER A 216 -14.00 2.64 -1.66
#